data_AF-A0AAQ4CQU2-F1
#
_entry.id   AF-A0AAQ4CQU2-F1
#
_cell.length_a   1.000
_cell.length_b   1.000
_cell.length_c   1.000
_cell.angle_alpha   90.00
_cell.angle_beta   90.00
_cell.angle_gamma   90.00
#
_symmetry.space_group_name_H-M   'P 1'
#
loop_
_entity.id
_entity.type
_entity.pdbx_description
1 polymer ?
#
loop_
_entity_poly.entity_id
_entity_poly.type
_entity_poly.pdbx_seq_one_letter_code
_entity_poly.pdbx_strand_id
1 'polypeptide(L)' 'MAGRFYIVVGIVTLIFIILYSLLPFYSKPNPTLFGLPLFYWYQIILMPIGALVFFIIIMKIKE' A
#
# COMPACT_ATOMS: atom_id res chain seq x y z
N MET A 1 -16.37 9.34 17.26
CA MET A 1 -15.16 9.47 16.40
C MET A 1 -14.50 8.12 16.12
N ALA A 2 -14.42 7.19 17.09
CA ALA A 2 -13.87 5.83 16.89
C ALA A 2 -14.45 5.05 15.68
N GLY A 3 -15.77 5.07 15.45
CA GLY A 3 -16.38 4.36 14.31
C GLY A 3 -15.89 4.85 12.95
N ARG A 4 -15.74 6.17 12.76
CA ARG A 4 -15.21 6.77 11.53
C ARG A 4 -13.75 6.37 11.30
N PHE A 5 -12.95 6.37 12.36
CA PHE A 5 -11.54 5.95 12.29
C PHE A 5 -11.42 4.51 11.78
N TYR A 6 -12.15 3.56 12.35
CA TYR A 6 -12.07 2.15 11.93
C TYR A 6 -12.60 1.93 10.51
N ILE A 7 -13.65 2.65 10.09
CA ILE A 7 -14.14 2.58 8.71
C ILE A 7 -13.04 3.05 7.73
N VAL A 8 -12.38 4.18 8.02
CA VAL A 8 -11.32 4.71 7.16
C VAL A 8 -10.13 3.75 7.11
N VAL A 9 -9.68 3.25 8.27
CA VAL A 9 -8.59 2.26 8.34
C VAL A 9 -8.95 1.00 7.56
N GLY A 10 -10.17 0.49 7.69
CA GLY A 10 -10.66 -0.68 6.97
C GLY A 10 -10.65 -0.48 5.45
N ILE A 11 -11.21 0.63 4.98
CA ILE A 11 -11.22 0.97 3.53
C ILE A 11 -9.80 1.08 2.99
N VAL A 12 -8.93 1.80 3.68
CA VAL A 12 -7.53 1.98 3.23
C VAL A 12 -6.78 0.66 3.24
N THR A 13 -6.99 -0.18 4.25
CA THR A 13 -6.41 -1.53 4.30
C THR A 13 -6.86 -2.37 3.11
N LEU A 14 -8.16 -2.36 2.77
CA LEU A 14 -8.69 -3.06 1.60
C LEU A 14 -8.07 -2.56 0.30
N ILE A 15 -7.88 -1.24 0.15
CA ILE A 15 -7.20 -0.66 -1.02
C ILE A 15 -5.78 -1.23 -1.13
N PHE A 16 -5.01 -1.24 -0.05
CA PHE A 16 -3.65 -1.81 -0.08
C PHE A 16 -3.66 -3.30 -0.40
N ILE A 17 -4.56 -4.10 0.20
CA ILE A 17 -4.71 -5.52 -0.13
C ILE A 17 -4.95 -5.72 -1.63
N ILE A 18 -5.84 -4.92 -2.23
CA ILE A 18 -6.12 -4.97 -3.67
C ILE A 18 -4.86 -4.63 -4.47
N LEU A 19 -4.18 -3.53 -4.15
CA LEU A 19 -2.95 -3.10 -4.83
C LEU A 19 -1.85 -4.18 -4.81
N TYR A 20 -1.65 -4.82 -3.65
CA TYR A 20 -0.72 -5.95 -3.49
C TYR A 20 -1.18 -7.18 -4.31
N SER A 21 -2.47 -7.47 -4.31
CA SER A 21 -3.07 -8.63 -5.00
C SER A 21 -3.05 -8.50 -6.53
N LEU A 22 -2.81 -7.31 -7.07
CA LEU A 22 -2.64 -7.11 -8.51
C LEU A 22 -1.31 -7.65 -9.05
N LEU A 23 -0.39 -8.09 -8.18
CA LEU A 23 0.94 -8.60 -8.55
C LEU A 23 0.94 -9.56 -9.76
N PRO A 24 0.06 -10.57 -9.85
CA PRO A 24 0.08 -11.53 -10.97
C PRO A 24 -0.15 -10.89 -12.34
N PHE A 25 -0.79 -9.71 -12.41
CA PHE A 25 -1.10 -9.04 -13.67
C PHE A 25 0.11 -8.31 -14.27
N TYR A 26 1.11 -7.97 -13.45
CA TYR A 26 2.28 -7.19 -13.89
C TYR A 26 3.63 -7.79 -13.47
N SER A 27 3.65 -9.02 -12.94
CA SER A 27 4.86 -9.76 -12.56
C SER A 27 5.67 -10.24 -13.78
N LYS A 28 6.11 -9.28 -14.61
CA LYS A 28 6.97 -9.53 -15.77
C LYS A 28 8.43 -9.48 -15.33
N PRO A 29 9.29 -10.38 -15.85
CA PRO A 29 10.70 -10.43 -15.45
C PRO A 29 11.51 -9.22 -15.91
N ASN A 30 11.08 -8.54 -16.98
CA ASN A 30 11.71 -7.34 -17.50
C ASN A 30 10.68 -6.21 -17.68
N PRO A 31 11.10 -4.93 -17.55
CA PRO A 31 12.47 -4.48 -17.30
C PRO A 31 12.92 -4.66 -15.84
N THR A 32 14.24 -4.62 -15.62
CA THR A 32 14.86 -4.67 -14.29
C THR A 32 15.53 -3.33 -13.96
N LEU A 33 15.57 -3.01 -12.67
CA LEU A 33 16.30 -1.87 -12.12
C LEU A 33 17.21 -2.40 -11.00
N PHE A 34 18.51 -2.11 -11.10
CA PHE A 34 19.54 -2.68 -10.22
C PHE A 34 19.51 -4.22 -10.15
N GLY A 35 19.17 -4.90 -11.26
CA GLY A 35 19.07 -6.36 -11.32
C GLY A 35 17.78 -6.94 -10.73
N LEU A 36 16.88 -6.09 -10.23
CA LEU A 36 15.59 -6.51 -9.67
C LEU A 36 14.43 -6.12 -10.60
N PRO A 37 13.51 -7.04 -10.95
CA PRO A 37 12.32 -6.69 -11.74
C PRO A 37 11.50 -5.55 -11.13
N LEU A 38 10.95 -4.66 -11.98
CA LEU A 38 10.22 -3.48 -11.51
C LEU A 38 9.02 -3.79 -10.60
N PHE A 39 8.39 -4.96 -10.74
CA PHE A 39 7.25 -5.31 -9.89
C PHE A 39 7.66 -5.44 -8.41
N TYR A 40 8.90 -5.82 -8.09
CA TYR A 40 9.37 -5.80 -6.70
C TYR A 40 9.59 -4.37 -6.21
N TRP A 41 10.11 -3.48 -7.06
CA TRP A 41 10.26 -2.06 -6.72
C TRP A 41 8.91 -1.42 -6.38
N TYR A 42 7.87 -1.75 -7.13
CA TYR A 42 6.50 -1.33 -6.81
C TYR A 42 6.11 -1.76 -5.39
N GLN A 43 6.34 -3.02 -5.02
CA GLN A 43 5.98 -3.58 -3.71
C GLN A 43 6.80 -2.95 -2.56
N ILE A 44 8.09 -2.73 -2.80
CA ILE A 44 9.02 -2.08 -1.87
C ILE A 44 8.62 -0.63 -1.61
N ILE A 45 8.22 0.11 -2.64
CA ILE A 45 7.78 1.52 -2.53
C ILE A 45 6.39 1.61 -1.92
N LEU A 46 5.50 0.65 -2.23
CA LEU A 46 4.15 0.63 -1.71
C LEU A 46 4.11 0.47 -0.19
N MET A 47 5.07 -0.26 0.41
CA MET A 47 5.15 -0.46 1.85
C MET A 47 5.36 0.84 2.67
N PRO A 48 6.41 1.68 2.41
CA PRO A 48 6.58 2.95 3.11
C PRO A 48 5.48 3.95 2.77
N ILE A 49 4.90 3.91 1.55
CA ILE A 49 3.71 4.72 1.23
C ILE A 49 2.55 4.32 2.14
N GLY A 50 2.29 3.01 2.32
CA GLY A 50 1.28 2.52 3.24
C GLY A 50 1.51 2.97 4.67
N ALA A 51 2.74 2.82 5.17
CA ALA A 51 3.10 3.30 6.50
C ALA A 51 2.82 4.80 6.68
N LEU A 52 3.18 5.63 5.70
CA LEU A 52 2.92 7.08 5.71
C LEU A 52 1.41 7.38 5.71
N VAL A 53 0.64 6.70 4.87
CA VAL A 53 -0.82 6.89 4.79
C VAL A 53 -1.49 6.55 6.13
N PHE A 54 -1.14 5.40 6.74
CA PHE A 54 -1.69 5.03 8.05
C PHE A 54 -1.23 5.98 9.15
N PHE A 55 0.01 6.46 9.11
CA PHE A 55 0.50 7.48 10.03
C PHE A 55 -0.35 8.75 9.95
N ILE A 56 -0.64 9.24 8.74
CA ILE A 56 -1.49 10.43 8.53
C ILE A 56 -2.91 10.19 9.07
N ILE A 57 -3.49 9.02 8.82
CA ILE A 57 -4.84 8.66 9.32
C ILE A 57 -4.86 8.71 10.85
N ILE A 58 -3.85 8.14 11.50
CA ILE A 58 -3.73 8.18 12.97
C ILE A 58 -3.63 9.63 13.46
N MET A 59 -2.78 10.44 12.84
CA MET A 59 -2.55 11.85 13.23
C MET A 59 -3.74 12.78 12.95
N LYS A 60 -4.68 12.41 12.07
CA LYS A 60 -5.76 13.30 11.61
C LYS A 60 -7.17 12.85 11.99
N ILE A 61 -7.38 11.56 12.27
CA ILE A 61 -8.73 10.98 12.39
C ILE A 61 -8.96 10.25 13.72
N LYS A 62 -7.88 9.84 14.42
CA LYS A 62 -8.01 9.08 15.67
C LYS A 62 -8.48 9.94 16.86
N GLU A 63 -8.31 11.26 16.78
CA GLU A 63 -8.86 12.24 17.73
C GLU A 63 -10.40 12.23 17.74
#